data_AF-A0A5N5J6W9-F1
#
_entry.id   AF-A0A5N5J6W9-F1
#
_cell.length_a   1.000
_cell.length_b   1.000
_cell.length_c   1.000
_cell.angle_alpha   90.00
_cell.angle_beta   90.00
_cell.angle_gamma   90.00
#
_symmetry.space_group_name_H-M   'P 1'
#
loop_
_entity.id
_entity.type
_entity.pdbx_description
1 polymer ?
#
loop_
_entity_poly.entity_id
_entity_poly.type
_entity_poly.pdbx_seq_one_letter_code
_entity_poly.pdbx_strand_id
1 'polypeptide(L)'
;MQRPEYRRYTTRAENKAIEDLENSSSRLSALFDENIFATECLSFLTSKLTGNVPQQHTDTGSCTLLALPGEIRNKIMGELEPINLLVLRTTCRRSRNIIPRLDIHDLLTTESSNTGIARDLYACRLCLRLRHSSHFADTMKKNHKRKLAGGGVTRFCMDCGLKPAPGQNGYGRGAHITMNGAVSVICICCTRLERPSQDQHGKNTQYCTRCWARTPEAQEMRRLKEAGFRGELEERERRRRERKAMWGSDAENTDEDTDDEGSAGIYNADDDCGDWRDYLL
;
A
#
# COMPACT_ATOMS: atom_id res chain seq x y z
N MET A 1 21.03 -24.47 -43.84
CA MET A 1 19.66 -24.56 -43.30
C MET A 1 19.50 -23.47 -42.25
N GLN A 2 18.73 -22.42 -42.56
CA GLN A 2 18.48 -21.29 -41.66
C GLN A 2 17.38 -21.68 -40.66
N ARG A 3 17.64 -21.51 -39.35
CA ARG A 3 16.62 -21.73 -38.31
C ARG A 3 15.60 -20.58 -38.32
N PRO A 4 14.30 -20.86 -38.12
CA PRO A 4 13.28 -19.83 -38.12
C PRO A 4 13.30 -19.02 -36.82
N GLU A 5 13.25 -17.70 -36.94
CA GLU A 5 13.12 -16.77 -35.81
C GLU A 5 11.75 -16.94 -35.14
N TYR A 6 11.74 -17.32 -33.86
CA TYR A 6 10.52 -17.44 -33.07
C TYR A 6 10.15 -16.08 -32.49
N ARG A 7 9.28 -15.34 -33.18
CA ARG A 7 8.62 -14.14 -32.63
C ARG A 7 7.68 -14.55 -31.50
N ARG A 8 8.02 -14.20 -30.25
CA ARG A 8 7.08 -14.28 -29.12
C ARG A 8 5.96 -13.27 -29.35
N TYR A 9 4.76 -13.76 -29.63
CA TYR A 9 3.54 -12.97 -29.63
C TYR A 9 3.10 -12.78 -28.17
N THR A 10 3.42 -11.64 -27.56
CA THR A 10 2.79 -11.25 -26.30
C THR A 10 1.31 -11.05 -26.55
N THR A 11 0.46 -11.56 -25.66
CA THR A 11 -0.98 -11.46 -25.84
C THR A 11 -1.40 -10.00 -25.68
N ARG A 12 -2.43 -9.56 -26.40
CA ARG A 12 -2.98 -8.19 -26.31
C ARG A 12 -3.34 -7.79 -24.87
N ALA A 13 -3.64 -8.76 -24.00
CA ALA A 13 -3.91 -8.53 -22.59
C ALA A 13 -2.65 -8.17 -21.78
N GLU A 14 -1.51 -8.80 -22.07
CA GLU A 14 -0.24 -8.53 -21.40
C GLU A 14 0.33 -7.16 -21.79
N ASN A 15 0.27 -6.80 -23.08
CA ASN A 15 0.71 -5.47 -23.52
C ASN A 15 -0.14 -4.35 -22.88
N LYS A 16 -1.45 -4.58 -22.67
CA LYS A 16 -2.31 -3.62 -21.98
C LYS A 16 -1.96 -3.48 -20.50
N ALA A 17 -1.60 -4.58 -19.82
CA ALA A 17 -1.19 -4.53 -18.42
C ALA A 17 0.14 -3.78 -18.23
N ILE A 18 1.06 -3.88 -19.20
CA ILE A 18 2.32 -3.14 -19.19
C ILE A 18 2.06 -1.64 -19.42
N GLU A 19 1.21 -1.26 -20.39
CA GLU A 19 0.83 0.14 -20.61
C GLU A 19 0.11 0.76 -19.39
N ASP A 20 -0.75 0.00 -18.71
CA ASP A 20 -1.43 0.46 -17.48
C ASP A 20 -0.44 0.64 -16.30
N LEU A 21 0.63 -0.16 -16.23
CA LEU A 21 1.71 -0.04 -15.26
C LEU A 21 2.64 1.15 -15.54
N GLU A 22 3.01 1.41 -16.79
CA GLU A 22 3.85 2.55 -17.17
C GLU A 22 3.11 3.89 -16.99
N ASN A 23 1.80 3.92 -17.28
CA ASN A 23 0.95 5.10 -17.01
C ASN A 23 0.71 5.35 -15.52
N SER A 24 0.72 4.31 -14.67
CA SER A 24 0.60 4.48 -13.22
C SER A 24 1.93 4.88 -12.57
N SER A 25 3.06 4.36 -13.06
CA SER A 25 4.41 4.77 -12.62
C SER A 25 4.68 6.26 -12.91
N SER A 26 4.27 6.74 -14.08
CA SER A 26 4.41 8.16 -14.46
C SER A 26 3.55 9.11 -13.61
N ARG A 27 2.48 8.61 -12.98
CA ARG A 27 1.66 9.39 -12.02
C ARG A 27 2.22 9.38 -10.60
N LEU A 28 2.98 8.35 -10.23
CA LEU A 28 3.61 8.24 -8.91
C LEU A 28 4.87 9.12 -8.80
N SER A 29 5.62 9.30 -9.89
CA SER A 29 6.74 10.25 -9.92
C SER A 29 6.31 11.72 -9.77
N ALA A 30 5.03 12.05 -10.00
CA ALA A 30 4.46 13.38 -9.76
C ALA A 30 3.96 13.59 -8.31
N LEU A 31 4.01 12.57 -7.45
CA LEU A 31 3.51 12.61 -6.07
C LEU A 31 4.63 12.66 -5.00
N PHE A 32 5.89 12.50 -5.39
CA PHE A 32 7.05 12.51 -4.48
C PHE A 32 7.61 13.92 -4.18
N ASP A 33 6.78 14.94 -4.32
CA ASP A 33 7.10 16.31 -3.95
C ASP A 33 6.43 16.68 -2.61
N GLU A 34 6.73 15.94 -1.55
CA GLU A 34 6.32 16.30 -0.18
C GLU A 34 6.91 17.65 0.28
N ASN A 35 7.87 18.22 -0.45
CA ASN A 35 8.47 19.53 -0.18
C ASN A 35 7.92 20.70 -1.02
N ILE A 36 7.09 20.46 -2.05
CA ILE A 36 6.50 21.56 -2.85
C ILE A 36 5.45 22.34 -2.04
N PHE A 37 4.81 21.70 -1.06
CA PHE A 37 3.72 22.30 -0.29
C PHE A 37 4.12 23.46 0.61
N ALA A 38 5.35 23.48 1.14
CA ALA A 38 5.79 24.61 1.95
C ALA A 38 5.97 25.87 1.10
N THR A 39 6.46 25.73 -0.14
CA THR A 39 6.78 26.86 -1.03
C THR A 39 5.55 27.44 -1.72
N GLU A 40 4.60 26.62 -2.19
CA GLU A 40 3.41 27.13 -2.89
C GLU A 40 2.36 27.73 -1.96
N CYS A 41 2.18 27.21 -0.74
CA CYS A 41 1.29 27.83 0.23
C CYS A 41 1.79 29.22 0.66
N LEU A 42 3.10 29.41 0.76
CA LEU A 42 3.68 30.71 1.07
C LEU A 42 3.48 31.71 -0.07
N SER A 43 3.65 31.28 -1.34
CA SER A 43 3.48 32.16 -2.50
C SER A 43 2.03 32.60 -2.70
N PHE A 44 1.05 31.71 -2.49
CA PHE A 44 -0.38 32.04 -2.57
C PHE A 44 -0.82 33.02 -1.46
N LEU A 45 -0.36 32.82 -0.23
CA LEU A 45 -0.64 33.74 0.88
C LEU A 45 -0.02 35.12 0.64
N THR A 46 1.19 35.19 0.07
CA THR A 46 1.79 36.49 -0.30
C THR A 46 1.01 37.19 -1.41
N SER A 47 0.55 36.46 -2.45
CA SER A 47 -0.19 37.04 -3.57
C SER A 47 -1.56 37.62 -3.15
N LYS A 48 -2.28 36.95 -2.25
CA LYS A 48 -3.59 37.40 -1.75
C LYS A 48 -3.50 38.57 -0.76
N LEU A 49 -2.37 38.77 -0.10
CA LEU A 49 -2.18 39.83 0.89
C LEU A 49 -1.55 41.11 0.30
N THR A 50 -0.89 41.04 -0.85
CA THR A 50 -0.30 42.21 -1.52
C THR A 50 -1.31 42.92 -2.43
N GLY A 51 -2.35 43.53 -1.84
CA GLY A 51 -3.10 44.57 -2.51
C GLY A 51 -2.33 45.89 -2.46
N ASN A 52 -1.57 46.23 -3.50
CA ASN A 52 -0.96 47.54 -3.79
C ASN A 52 -0.70 48.46 -2.57
N VAL A 53 0.13 48.02 -1.62
CA VAL A 53 0.61 48.87 -0.53
C VAL A 53 1.94 49.51 -0.95
N PRO A 54 2.07 50.85 -0.92
CA PRO A 54 3.30 51.52 -1.31
C PRO A 54 4.49 51.08 -0.44
N GLN A 55 5.57 50.70 -1.11
CA GLN A 55 6.83 50.21 -0.54
C GLN A 55 7.52 51.29 0.30
N GLN A 56 7.46 51.21 1.63
CA GLN A 56 8.48 51.80 2.50
C GLN A 56 8.78 50.91 3.71
N HIS A 57 10.08 50.72 3.96
CA HIS A 57 10.76 50.04 5.07
C HIS A 57 10.96 48.52 4.99
N THR A 58 12.16 48.16 4.53
CA THR A 58 12.83 46.86 4.72
C THR A 58 13.33 46.75 6.16
N ASP A 59 12.42 46.51 7.09
CA ASP A 59 12.79 45.80 8.31
C ASP A 59 12.34 44.35 8.07
N THR A 60 13.28 43.45 7.81
CA THR A 60 13.05 42.00 7.63
C THR A 60 12.63 41.33 8.94
N GLY A 61 11.74 41.98 9.70
CA GLY A 61 10.95 41.33 10.72
C GLY A 61 9.97 40.42 10.02
N SER A 62 10.30 39.13 9.94
CA SER A 62 9.38 38.10 9.45
C SER A 62 8.07 38.21 10.21
N CYS A 63 7.06 38.80 9.58
CA CYS A 63 5.75 38.99 10.18
C CYS A 63 5.06 37.63 10.21
N THR A 64 5.35 36.86 11.25
CA THR A 64 4.77 35.52 11.41
C THR A 64 3.30 35.69 11.79
N LEU A 65 2.40 34.86 11.24
CA LEU A 65 0.98 34.79 11.60
C LEU A 65 0.73 34.78 13.12
N LEU A 66 1.73 34.32 13.88
CA LEU A 66 1.74 34.21 15.33
C LEU A 66 1.95 35.55 16.06
N ALA A 67 2.51 36.57 15.39
CA ALA A 67 2.69 37.92 15.90
C ALA A 67 1.41 38.77 15.80
N LEU A 68 0.42 38.33 15.02
CA LEU A 68 -0.86 39.04 14.91
C LEU A 68 -1.67 38.96 16.21
N PRO A 69 -2.44 40.01 16.55
CA PRO A 69 -3.46 39.95 17.60
C PRO A 69 -4.41 38.77 17.41
N GLY A 70 -4.90 38.23 18.54
CA GLY A 70 -5.73 37.02 18.55
C GLY A 70 -6.98 37.13 17.68
N GLU A 71 -7.64 38.27 17.67
CA GLU A 71 -8.86 38.52 16.87
C GLU A 71 -8.58 38.41 15.37
N ILE A 72 -7.55 39.09 14.88
CA ILE A 72 -7.17 39.08 13.45
C ILE A 72 -6.77 37.67 13.04
N ARG A 73 -5.98 36.99 13.87
CA ARG A 73 -5.58 35.59 13.63
C ARG A 73 -6.78 34.65 13.56
N ASN A 74 -7.74 34.78 14.48
CA ASN A 74 -8.94 33.94 14.48
C ASN A 74 -9.82 34.22 13.26
N LYS A 75 -9.92 35.50 12.84
CA LYS A 75 -10.64 35.87 11.62
C LYS A 75 -9.98 35.24 10.38
N ILE A 76 -8.65 35.31 10.26
CA ILE A 76 -7.92 34.64 9.17
C ILE A 76 -8.17 33.13 9.21
N MET A 77 -8.07 32.50 10.39
CA MET A 77 -8.31 31.06 10.52
C MET A 77 -9.75 30.66 10.16
N GLY A 78 -10.74 31.50 10.41
CA GLY A 78 -12.14 31.26 10.03
C GLY A 78 -12.39 31.27 8.51
N GLU A 79 -11.53 31.94 7.74
CA GLU A 79 -11.62 32.01 6.28
C GLU A 79 -10.82 30.91 5.57
N LEU A 80 -9.99 30.14 6.30
CA LEU A 80 -9.17 29.08 5.71
C LEU A 80 -9.97 27.79 5.53
N GLU A 81 -9.83 27.15 4.37
CA GLU A 81 -10.34 25.79 4.18
C GLU A 81 -9.76 24.82 5.24
N PRO A 82 -10.48 23.77 5.65
CA PRO A 82 -10.01 22.89 6.72
C PRO A 82 -8.69 22.18 6.39
N ILE A 83 -8.39 21.95 5.10
CA ILE A 83 -7.10 21.40 4.68
C ILE A 83 -5.94 22.37 5.00
N ASN A 84 -6.15 23.67 4.80
CA ASN A 84 -5.16 24.70 5.10
C ASN A 84 -4.97 24.84 6.61
N LEU A 85 -6.05 24.68 7.39
CA LEU A 85 -5.97 24.61 8.85
C LEU A 85 -5.16 23.40 9.32
N LEU A 86 -5.32 22.23 8.70
CA LEU A 86 -4.51 21.03 9.00
C LEU A 86 -3.03 21.27 8.71
N VAL A 87 -2.70 21.82 7.54
CA VAL A 87 -1.31 22.14 7.17
C VAL A 87 -0.72 23.15 8.15
N LEU A 88 -1.45 24.23 8.45
CA LEU A 88 -1.00 25.23 9.42
C LEU A 88 -0.80 24.64 10.84
N ARG A 89 -1.60 23.64 11.21
CA ARG A 89 -1.47 22.90 12.48
C ARG A 89 -0.23 21.99 12.50
N THR A 90 0.27 21.54 11.36
CA THR A 90 1.48 20.69 11.28
C THR A 90 2.76 21.51 11.20
N THR A 91 2.74 22.76 10.72
CA THR A 91 3.95 23.58 10.54
C THR A 91 4.70 23.91 11.82
N CYS A 92 4.01 24.22 12.93
CA CYS A 92 4.69 24.52 14.20
C CYS A 92 3.87 24.17 15.45
N ARG A 93 4.59 23.99 16.58
CA ARG A 93 3.97 23.66 17.89
C ARG A 93 3.01 24.74 18.38
N ARG A 94 3.27 26.02 18.09
CA ARG A 94 2.41 27.12 18.53
C ARG A 94 1.08 27.14 17.79
N SER A 95 1.10 27.00 16.46
CA SER A 95 -0.13 26.85 15.65
C SER A 95 -0.94 25.63 16.07
N ARG A 96 -0.29 24.52 16.40
CA ARG A 96 -0.95 23.31 16.91
C ARG A 96 -1.78 23.55 18.18
N ASN A 97 -1.34 24.47 19.03
CA ASN A 97 -2.03 24.81 20.27
C ASN A 97 -3.15 25.84 20.08
N ILE A 98 -3.01 26.73 19.10
CA ILE A 98 -3.98 27.81 18.83
C ILE A 98 -5.14 27.30 17.97
N ILE A 99 -4.83 26.51 16.93
CA ILE A 99 -5.83 26.00 16.01
C ILE A 99 -6.63 24.92 16.75
N PRO A 100 -7.98 24.96 16.73
CA PRO A 100 -8.80 23.91 17.33
C PRO A 100 -8.61 22.58 16.59
N ARG A 101 -8.89 21.47 17.28
CA ARG A 101 -8.97 20.17 16.60
C ARG A 101 -10.19 20.20 15.69
N LEU A 102 -10.03 19.78 14.44
CA LEU A 102 -11.12 19.70 13.49
C LEU A 102 -12.09 18.61 13.91
N ASP A 103 -13.38 18.88 13.70
CA ASP A 103 -14.41 17.88 13.90
C ASP A 103 -14.43 16.89 12.73
N ILE A 104 -14.99 15.70 12.97
CA ILE A 104 -15.13 14.69 11.91
C ILE A 104 -15.96 15.21 10.73
N HIS A 105 -16.94 16.08 10.99
CA HIS A 105 -17.75 16.70 9.94
C HIS A 105 -16.90 17.59 9.02
N ASP A 106 -15.97 18.38 9.56
CA ASP A 106 -15.07 19.21 8.76
C ASP A 106 -14.13 18.36 7.89
N LEU A 107 -13.63 17.25 8.45
CA LEU A 107 -12.78 16.31 7.72
C LEU A 107 -13.55 15.63 6.58
N LEU A 108 -14.80 15.23 6.80
CA LEU A 108 -15.64 14.62 5.76
C LEU A 108 -16.03 15.62 4.66
N THR A 109 -16.29 16.87 5.01
CA THR A 109 -16.48 17.96 4.05
C THR A 109 -15.24 18.14 3.18
N THR A 110 -14.06 18.09 3.80
CA THR A 110 -12.78 18.23 3.08
C THR A 110 -12.46 17.03 2.21
N GLU A 111 -12.73 15.81 2.67
CA GLU A 111 -12.63 14.61 1.84
C GLU A 111 -13.54 14.69 0.60
N SER A 112 -14.70 15.34 0.71
CA SER A 112 -15.65 15.49 -0.39
C SER A 112 -15.33 16.68 -1.31
N SER A 113 -14.38 17.54 -0.94
CA SER A 113 -13.97 18.68 -1.77
C SER A 113 -13.13 18.23 -2.97
N ASN A 114 -13.01 19.08 -3.99
CA ASN A 114 -12.18 18.82 -5.16
C ASN A 114 -10.73 18.51 -4.77
N THR A 115 -10.20 19.22 -3.76
CA THR A 115 -8.85 19.01 -3.24
C THR A 115 -8.70 17.65 -2.58
N GLY A 116 -9.69 17.22 -1.78
CA GLY A 116 -9.69 15.91 -1.14
C GLY A 116 -9.76 14.77 -2.15
N ILE A 117 -10.62 14.90 -3.17
CA ILE A 117 -10.77 13.93 -4.26
C ILE A 117 -9.51 13.85 -5.12
N ALA A 118 -8.94 15.00 -5.51
CA ALA A 118 -7.75 15.05 -6.36
C ALA A 118 -6.52 14.39 -5.70
N ARG A 119 -6.47 14.41 -4.37
CA ARG A 119 -5.37 13.83 -3.57
C ARG A 119 -5.70 12.50 -2.92
N ASP A 120 -6.85 11.90 -3.27
CA ASP A 120 -7.33 10.62 -2.74
C ASP A 120 -7.25 10.55 -1.19
N LEU A 121 -7.71 11.61 -0.52
CA LEU A 121 -7.67 11.77 0.92
C LEU A 121 -8.95 11.26 1.59
N TYR A 122 -8.81 10.64 2.74
CA TYR A 122 -9.90 10.06 3.53
C TYR A 122 -9.78 10.50 4.99
N ALA A 123 -10.93 10.77 5.62
CA ALA A 123 -11.00 11.12 7.03
C ALA A 123 -10.92 9.87 7.93
N CYS A 124 -10.04 9.90 8.93
CA CYS A 124 -10.01 8.90 10.00
C CYS A 124 -10.75 9.42 11.24
N ARG A 125 -11.80 8.71 11.67
CA ARG A 125 -12.61 9.05 12.85
C ARG A 125 -11.81 8.99 14.16
N LEU A 126 -10.84 8.09 14.26
CA LEU A 126 -10.12 7.84 15.52
C LEU A 126 -9.02 8.88 15.78
N CYS A 127 -8.19 9.18 14.78
CA CYS A 127 -7.13 10.19 14.95
C CYS A 127 -7.50 11.61 14.49
N LEU A 128 -8.69 11.80 13.90
CA LEU A 128 -9.17 13.09 13.39
C LEU A 128 -8.16 13.74 12.42
N ARG A 129 -7.65 12.95 11.47
CA ARG A 129 -6.72 13.39 10.41
C ARG A 129 -7.22 12.93 9.05
N LEU A 130 -6.92 13.72 8.02
CA LEU A 130 -6.95 13.26 6.64
C LEU A 130 -5.71 12.42 6.37
N ARG A 131 -5.88 11.28 5.70
CA ARG A 131 -4.80 10.38 5.29
C ARG A 131 -5.03 9.93 3.85
N HIS A 132 -3.96 9.63 3.13
CA HIS A 132 -4.06 9.06 1.79
C HIS A 132 -4.76 7.69 1.81
N SER A 133 -5.41 7.32 0.71
CA SER A 133 -6.18 6.07 0.58
C SER A 133 -5.37 4.80 0.85
N SER A 134 -4.06 4.84 0.61
CA SER A 134 -3.12 3.76 0.91
C SER A 134 -3.06 3.41 2.40
N HIS A 135 -3.44 4.33 3.29
CA HIS A 135 -3.51 4.10 4.73
C HIS A 135 -4.86 3.54 5.19
N PHE A 136 -5.74 3.14 4.27
CA PHE A 136 -7.03 2.54 4.61
C PHE A 136 -7.18 1.17 3.94
N ALA A 137 -7.77 0.23 4.67
CA ALA A 137 -8.19 -1.03 4.09
C ALA A 137 -9.19 -0.79 2.95
N ASP A 138 -9.16 -1.65 1.93
CA ASP A 138 -10.05 -1.56 0.78
C ASP A 138 -11.52 -1.66 1.18
N THR A 139 -11.84 -2.40 2.24
CA THR A 139 -13.19 -2.44 2.82
C THR A 139 -13.63 -1.10 3.41
N MET A 140 -12.69 -0.30 3.93
CA MET A 140 -12.95 1.05 4.42
C MET A 140 -13.11 2.06 3.27
N LYS A 141 -12.50 1.80 2.11
CA LYS A 141 -12.65 2.61 0.88
C LYS A 141 -13.94 2.29 0.10
N LYS A 142 -14.26 0.99 -0.07
CA LYS A 142 -15.34 0.47 -0.92
C LYS A 142 -16.74 0.93 -0.51
N ASN A 143 -16.94 1.34 0.75
CA ASN A 143 -18.21 1.90 1.22
C ASN A 143 -18.54 3.29 0.62
N HIS A 144 -17.76 3.75 -0.36
CA HIS A 144 -17.98 5.00 -1.10
C HIS A 144 -19.31 5.16 -1.81
N LYS A 145 -20.02 4.08 -2.16
CA LYS A 145 -21.37 4.20 -2.75
C LYS A 145 -22.39 4.90 -1.83
N ARG A 146 -22.00 5.21 -0.59
CA ARG A 146 -22.75 6.02 0.37
C ARG A 146 -21.90 7.15 0.96
N LYS A 147 -21.09 7.88 0.16
CA LYS A 147 -20.40 9.12 0.62
C LYS A 147 -21.34 10.06 1.41
N LEU A 148 -22.62 10.13 1.04
CA LEU A 148 -23.66 10.88 1.75
C LEU A 148 -24.47 10.09 2.79
N ALA A 149 -24.43 8.76 2.82
CA ALA A 149 -25.29 7.94 3.68
C ALA A 149 -24.54 7.35 4.88
N GLY A 150 -23.87 8.21 5.64
CA GLY A 150 -23.42 7.96 7.02
C GLY A 150 -22.21 7.03 7.21
N GLY A 151 -21.77 6.31 6.17
CA GLY A 151 -20.67 5.34 6.27
C GLY A 151 -19.29 5.96 6.51
N GLY A 152 -19.11 7.26 6.22
CA GLY A 152 -17.83 7.94 6.40
C GLY A 152 -17.38 8.03 7.86
N VAL A 153 -18.34 8.11 8.80
CA VAL A 153 -18.10 8.36 10.22
C VAL A 153 -17.54 7.14 10.95
N THR A 154 -17.58 5.94 10.36
CA THR A 154 -17.05 4.72 11.00
C THR A 154 -15.66 4.33 10.53
N ARG A 155 -15.09 5.03 9.54
CA ARG A 155 -13.77 4.72 8.98
C ARG A 155 -12.63 5.09 9.91
N PHE A 156 -11.60 4.26 9.89
CA PHE A 156 -10.34 4.51 10.58
C PHE A 156 -9.16 4.05 9.71
N CYS A 157 -8.03 4.73 9.84
CA CYS A 157 -6.80 4.37 9.13
C CYS A 157 -6.16 3.13 9.74
N MET A 158 -5.25 2.50 9.00
CA MET A 158 -4.53 1.29 9.40
C MET A 158 -3.81 1.48 10.74
N ASP A 159 -3.13 2.60 10.95
CA ASP A 159 -2.45 2.88 12.23
C ASP A 159 -3.38 2.79 13.44
N CYS A 160 -4.55 3.42 13.34
CA CYS A 160 -5.55 3.42 14.40
C CYS A 160 -6.25 2.06 14.53
N GLY A 161 -6.46 1.36 13.42
CA GLY A 161 -7.03 0.02 13.41
C GLY A 161 -6.11 -1.03 14.04
N LEU A 162 -4.80 -0.91 13.86
CA LEU A 162 -3.79 -1.82 14.42
C LEU A 162 -3.46 -1.51 15.88
N LYS A 163 -3.57 -0.24 16.29
CA LYS A 163 -3.29 0.23 17.66
C LYS A 163 -4.47 1.06 18.17
N PRO A 164 -5.64 0.45 18.40
CA PRO A 164 -6.80 1.18 18.91
C PRO A 164 -6.51 1.67 20.34
N ALA A 165 -6.98 2.88 20.68
CA ALA A 165 -6.96 3.32 22.06
C ALA A 165 -7.90 2.44 22.92
N PRO A 166 -7.69 2.36 24.24
CA PRO A 166 -8.60 1.63 25.13
C PRO A 166 -10.07 2.06 24.92
N GLY A 167 -10.95 1.09 24.70
CA GLY A 167 -12.38 1.33 24.44
C GLY A 167 -12.73 1.69 22.99
N GLN A 168 -11.77 1.73 22.07
CA GLN A 168 -12.04 1.90 20.64
C GLN A 168 -12.03 0.56 19.90
N ASN A 169 -12.86 0.47 18.85
CA ASN A 169 -12.87 -0.68 17.95
C ASN A 169 -11.68 -0.59 16.98
N GLY A 170 -10.88 -1.64 16.93
CA GLY A 170 -9.82 -1.82 15.94
C GLY A 170 -9.97 -3.15 15.19
N TYR A 171 -8.97 -3.51 14.41
CA TYR A 171 -8.91 -4.81 13.77
C TYR A 171 -8.54 -5.89 14.80
N GLY A 172 -9.33 -6.97 14.84
CA GLY A 172 -9.07 -8.11 15.70
C GLY A 172 -7.85 -8.93 15.26
N ARG A 173 -7.25 -9.66 16.20
CA ARG A 173 -6.27 -10.70 15.85
C ARG A 173 -6.93 -11.78 14.99
N GLY A 174 -6.23 -12.23 13.96
CA GLY A 174 -6.74 -13.16 12.95
C GLY A 174 -7.58 -12.50 11.85
N ALA A 175 -7.82 -11.19 11.92
CA ALA A 175 -8.56 -10.49 10.88
C ALA A 175 -7.76 -10.43 9.57
N HIS A 176 -8.42 -10.76 8.46
CA HIS A 176 -7.92 -10.52 7.11
C HIS A 176 -8.27 -9.10 6.66
N ILE A 177 -7.27 -8.37 6.19
CA ILE A 177 -7.38 -6.99 5.75
C ILE A 177 -6.85 -6.92 4.33
N THR A 178 -7.67 -6.41 3.41
CA THR A 178 -7.22 -6.15 2.03
C THR A 178 -6.72 -4.72 1.93
N MET A 179 -5.50 -4.52 1.45
CA MET A 179 -4.90 -3.21 1.18
C MET A 179 -4.36 -3.20 -0.24
N ASN A 180 -4.86 -2.29 -1.08
CA ASN A 180 -4.42 -2.15 -2.47
C ASN A 180 -4.52 -3.48 -3.25
N GLY A 181 -5.60 -4.23 -3.02
CA GLY A 181 -5.83 -5.54 -3.62
C GLY A 181 -5.08 -6.71 -2.97
N ALA A 182 -4.06 -6.47 -2.14
CA ALA A 182 -3.32 -7.52 -1.45
C ALA A 182 -3.99 -7.88 -0.12
N VAL A 183 -4.17 -9.17 0.15
CA VAL A 183 -4.68 -9.66 1.44
C VAL A 183 -3.53 -9.77 2.43
N SER A 184 -3.70 -9.15 3.59
CA SER A 184 -2.83 -9.27 4.76
C SER A 184 -3.62 -9.85 5.94
N VAL A 185 -2.95 -10.39 6.95
CA VAL A 185 -3.56 -10.86 8.19
C VAL A 185 -2.86 -10.25 9.39
N ILE A 186 -3.64 -9.89 10.41
CA ILE A 186 -3.09 -9.61 11.74
C ILE A 186 -2.85 -10.95 12.41
N CYS A 187 -1.62 -11.46 12.36
CA CYS A 187 -1.34 -12.80 12.83
C CYS A 187 -1.74 -13.00 14.31
N ILE A 188 -2.46 -14.08 14.62
CA ILE A 188 -2.84 -14.42 16.00
C ILE A 188 -1.64 -14.58 16.93
N CYS A 189 -0.54 -15.13 16.41
CA CYS A 189 0.66 -15.45 17.17
C CYS A 189 1.55 -14.21 17.42
N CYS A 190 1.98 -13.51 16.37
CA CYS A 190 2.95 -12.42 16.49
C CYS A 190 2.32 -11.02 16.47
N THR A 191 1.01 -10.90 16.22
CA THR A 191 0.25 -9.63 16.10
C THR A 191 0.73 -8.66 15.02
N ARG A 192 1.64 -9.11 14.15
CA ARG A 192 2.13 -8.33 13.01
C ARG A 192 1.15 -8.45 11.86
N LEU A 193 1.05 -7.37 11.08
CA LEU A 193 0.37 -7.36 9.80
C LEU A 193 1.35 -7.90 8.74
N GLU A 194 1.09 -9.11 8.26
CA GLU A 194 1.93 -9.78 7.25
C GLU A 194 1.02 -10.50 6.24
N ARG A 195 1.60 -11.07 5.17
CA ARG A 195 0.86 -11.93 4.23
C ARG A 195 0.30 -13.16 4.97
N PRO A 196 -0.96 -13.54 4.74
CA PRO A 196 -1.52 -14.75 5.31
C PRO A 196 -0.84 -15.99 4.71
N SER A 197 -0.64 -17.02 5.51
CA SER A 197 -0.32 -18.34 4.97
C SER A 197 -1.57 -18.98 4.36
N GLN A 198 -1.39 -19.88 3.40
CA GLN A 198 -2.47 -20.67 2.83
C GLN A 198 -2.48 -22.10 3.40
N ASP A 199 -3.68 -22.65 3.60
CA ASP A 199 -3.86 -24.07 3.94
C ASP A 199 -3.74 -24.97 2.69
N GLN A 200 -3.92 -26.28 2.87
CA GLN A 200 -3.90 -27.26 1.77
C GLN A 200 -4.97 -27.04 0.70
N HIS A 201 -5.99 -26.22 0.99
CA HIS A 201 -7.08 -25.89 0.08
C HIS A 201 -6.90 -24.50 -0.55
N GLY A 202 -5.76 -23.85 -0.34
CA GLY A 202 -5.50 -22.48 -0.82
C GLY A 202 -6.26 -21.41 -0.05
N LYS A 203 -6.87 -21.72 1.11
CA LYS A 203 -7.58 -20.73 1.93
C LYS A 203 -6.60 -20.00 2.83
N ASN A 204 -6.78 -18.69 2.94
CA ASN A 204 -5.98 -17.84 3.83
C ASN A 204 -6.25 -18.20 5.29
N THR A 205 -5.20 -18.61 5.99
CA THR A 205 -5.21 -18.90 7.43
C THR A 205 -5.16 -17.61 8.26
N GLN A 206 -5.42 -17.72 9.56
CA GLN A 206 -5.32 -16.60 10.52
C GLN A 206 -3.88 -16.33 11.00
N TYR A 207 -2.90 -17.00 10.39
CA TYR A 207 -1.49 -16.91 10.72
C TYR A 207 -0.71 -16.30 9.57
N CYS A 208 0.34 -15.54 9.87
CA CYS A 208 1.30 -15.17 8.83
C CYS A 208 2.13 -16.39 8.42
N THR A 209 2.74 -16.34 7.24
CA THR A 209 3.59 -17.41 6.69
C THR A 209 4.63 -17.92 7.69
N ARG A 210 5.27 -17.01 8.44
CA ARG A 210 6.31 -17.34 9.42
C ARG A 210 5.78 -18.11 10.63
N CYS A 211 4.64 -17.69 11.18
CA CYS A 211 4.03 -18.35 12.32
C CYS A 211 3.36 -19.65 11.91
N TRP A 212 2.75 -19.70 10.72
CA TRP A 212 2.17 -20.91 10.17
C TRP A 212 3.22 -22.00 9.98
N ALA A 213 4.39 -21.68 9.42
CA ALA A 213 5.48 -22.66 9.23
C ALA A 213 5.97 -23.33 10.54
N ARG A 214 5.62 -22.77 11.70
CA ARG A 214 5.95 -23.33 13.02
C ARG A 214 4.85 -24.23 13.57
N THR A 215 3.66 -24.26 12.98
CA THR A 215 2.58 -25.11 13.45
C THR A 215 2.83 -26.57 13.07
N PRO A 216 2.36 -27.54 13.88
CA PRO A 216 2.49 -28.96 13.57
C PRO A 216 1.90 -29.33 12.20
N GLU A 217 0.79 -28.70 11.80
CA GLU A 217 0.12 -28.95 10.53
C GLU A 217 0.99 -28.53 9.34
N ALA A 218 1.66 -27.38 9.44
CA ALA A 218 2.56 -26.93 8.39
C ALA A 218 3.82 -27.79 8.29
N GLN A 219 4.35 -28.25 9.43
CA GLN A 219 5.47 -29.17 9.48
C GLN A 219 5.12 -30.52 8.86
N GLU A 220 3.95 -31.07 9.18
CA GLU A 220 3.48 -32.33 8.62
C GLU A 220 3.23 -32.22 7.12
N MET A 221 2.59 -31.14 6.68
CA MET A 221 2.39 -30.88 5.25
C MET A 221 3.73 -30.79 4.49
N ARG A 222 4.75 -30.17 5.10
CA ARG A 222 6.10 -30.12 4.54
C ARG A 222 6.71 -31.52 4.43
N ARG A 223 6.59 -32.35 5.47
CA ARG A 223 7.07 -33.75 5.46
C ARG A 223 6.40 -34.58 4.38
N LEU A 224 5.07 -34.48 4.24
CA LEU A 224 4.33 -35.20 3.21
C LEU A 224 4.74 -34.77 1.80
N LYS A 225 4.96 -33.47 1.56
CA LYS A 225 5.47 -32.97 0.27
C LYS A 225 6.89 -33.46 -0.02
N GLU A 226 7.79 -33.40 0.96
CA GLU A 226 9.16 -33.89 0.81
C GLU A 226 9.21 -35.42 0.58
N ALA A 227 8.36 -36.18 1.26
CA ALA A 227 8.22 -37.63 1.03
C ALA A 227 7.64 -37.95 -0.35
N GLY A 228 6.63 -37.20 -0.79
CA GLY A 228 6.05 -37.34 -2.14
C GLY A 228 7.07 -37.04 -3.24
N PHE A 229 7.82 -35.96 -3.13
CA PHE A 229 8.88 -35.60 -4.09
C PHE A 229 9.97 -36.67 -4.15
N ARG A 230 10.38 -37.19 -2.98
CA ARG A 230 11.37 -38.27 -2.90
C ARG A 230 10.86 -39.54 -3.58
N GLY A 231 9.61 -39.93 -3.32
CA GLY A 231 9.00 -41.09 -3.96
C GLY A 231 8.87 -40.92 -5.48
N GLU A 232 8.54 -39.73 -5.96
CA GLU A 232 8.48 -39.44 -7.40
C GLU A 232 9.87 -39.54 -8.07
N LEU A 233 10.92 -39.05 -7.39
CA LEU A 233 12.29 -39.14 -7.89
C LEU A 233 12.76 -40.60 -7.94
N GLU A 234 12.52 -41.38 -6.87
CA GLU A 234 12.85 -42.82 -6.81
C GLU A 234 12.12 -43.61 -7.91
N GLU A 235 10.84 -43.33 -8.13
CA GLU A 235 10.03 -43.94 -9.18
C GLU A 235 10.54 -43.56 -10.59
N ARG A 236 10.92 -42.30 -10.79
CA ARG A 236 11.50 -41.82 -12.06
C ARG A 236 12.83 -42.51 -12.35
N GLU A 237 13.68 -42.67 -11.34
CA GLU A 237 14.92 -43.43 -11.45
C GLU A 237 14.67 -44.91 -11.75
N ARG A 238 13.71 -45.54 -11.07
CA ARG A 238 13.31 -46.93 -11.32
C ARG A 238 12.92 -47.13 -12.79
N ARG A 239 12.06 -46.26 -13.34
CA ARG A 239 11.70 -46.28 -14.77
C ARG A 239 12.89 -46.06 -15.70
N ARG A 240 13.87 -45.23 -15.31
CA ARG A 240 15.11 -45.05 -16.10
C ARG A 240 15.93 -46.34 -16.13
N ARG A 241 16.07 -47.03 -14.99
CA ARG A 241 16.78 -48.32 -14.91
C ARG A 241 16.07 -49.42 -15.69
N GLU A 242 14.75 -49.53 -15.56
CA GLU A 242 13.94 -50.50 -16.30
C GLU A 242 14.05 -50.29 -17.82
N ARG A 243 13.95 -49.04 -18.30
CA ARG A 243 14.16 -48.72 -19.72
C ARG A 243 15.56 -49.10 -20.21
N LYS A 244 16.59 -48.80 -19.42
CA LYS A 244 17.99 -49.17 -19.74
C LYS A 244 18.18 -50.68 -19.80
N ALA A 245 17.54 -51.45 -18.92
CA ALA A 245 17.62 -52.90 -18.93
C ALA A 245 16.87 -53.53 -20.12
N MET A 246 15.74 -52.95 -20.54
CA MET A 246 14.90 -53.48 -21.62
C MET A 246 15.51 -53.28 -23.01
N TRP A 247 16.09 -52.11 -23.28
CA TRP A 247 16.52 -51.74 -24.64
C TRP A 247 18.03 -51.82 -24.89
N GLY A 248 18.80 -52.35 -23.92
CA GLY A 248 20.25 -52.49 -24.05
C GLY A 248 21.00 -51.16 -23.97
N SER A 249 22.29 -51.22 -23.67
CA SER A 249 23.14 -50.09 -23.27
C SER A 249 23.69 -49.22 -24.41
N ASP A 250 23.29 -49.42 -25.66
CA ASP A 250 24.18 -49.05 -26.77
C ASP A 250 23.68 -47.91 -27.66
N ALA A 251 22.54 -47.30 -27.33
CA ALA A 251 22.37 -45.90 -27.70
C ALA A 251 23.02 -45.08 -26.59
N GLU A 252 24.34 -44.87 -26.72
CA GLU A 252 24.91 -43.55 -26.45
C GLU A 252 24.11 -42.56 -27.31
N ASN A 253 22.87 -42.27 -26.92
CA ASN A 253 22.21 -41.06 -27.31
C ASN A 253 23.15 -40.01 -26.74
N THR A 254 23.96 -39.43 -27.63
CA THR A 254 24.12 -37.98 -27.72
C THR A 254 22.82 -37.36 -27.22
N ASP A 255 22.76 -37.19 -25.91
CA ASP A 255 21.97 -36.20 -25.23
C ASP A 255 22.56 -34.88 -25.74
N GLU A 256 22.22 -34.54 -26.99
CA GLU A 256 21.94 -33.16 -27.33
C GLU A 256 20.77 -32.83 -26.41
N ASP A 257 21.12 -32.50 -25.16
CA ASP A 257 20.32 -31.77 -24.22
C ASP A 257 20.00 -30.45 -24.92
N THR A 258 19.11 -30.49 -25.92
CA THR A 258 18.12 -29.45 -26.02
C THR A 258 17.36 -29.58 -24.73
N ASP A 259 17.90 -28.95 -23.69
CA ASP A 259 17.10 -28.26 -22.70
C ASP A 259 15.99 -27.62 -23.51
N ASP A 260 14.86 -28.32 -23.60
CA ASP A 260 13.59 -27.70 -23.86
C ASP A 260 13.39 -26.84 -22.62
N GLU A 261 14.09 -25.70 -22.62
CA GLU A 261 13.77 -24.45 -21.95
C GLU A 261 12.41 -23.94 -22.47
N GLY A 262 11.48 -24.84 -22.79
CA GLY A 262 10.06 -24.69 -22.69
C GLY A 262 9.69 -24.38 -21.26
N SER A 263 10.12 -23.20 -20.81
CA SER A 263 9.31 -22.29 -20.03
C SER A 263 8.61 -22.97 -18.85
N ALA A 264 9.36 -23.74 -18.07
CA ALA A 264 9.14 -23.76 -16.63
C ALA A 264 9.55 -22.37 -16.13
N GLY A 265 8.74 -21.37 -16.48
CA GLY A 265 8.60 -20.15 -15.72
C GLY A 265 8.13 -20.57 -14.35
N ILE A 266 9.07 -21.05 -13.54
CA ILE A 266 9.03 -20.94 -12.10
C ILE A 266 9.03 -19.44 -11.90
N TYR A 267 7.84 -18.85 -12.00
CA TYR A 267 7.57 -17.60 -11.33
C TYR A 267 7.85 -17.91 -9.86
N ASN A 268 9.10 -17.66 -9.44
CA ASN A 268 9.43 -17.41 -8.05
C ASN A 268 8.67 -16.12 -7.69
N ALA A 269 7.35 -16.24 -7.52
CA ALA A 269 6.49 -15.18 -7.04
C ALA A 269 6.77 -14.85 -5.56
N ASP A 270 7.79 -15.49 -4.97
CA ASP A 270 8.15 -15.38 -3.57
C ASP A 270 9.30 -14.39 -3.30
N ASP A 271 10.06 -13.91 -4.30
CA ASP A 271 11.32 -13.18 -4.04
C ASP A 271 11.35 -11.68 -4.39
N ASP A 272 10.28 -11.09 -4.93
CA ASP A 272 10.18 -9.63 -5.03
C ASP A 272 9.04 -9.08 -4.15
N CYS A 273 9.13 -9.40 -2.85
CA CYS A 273 8.43 -8.65 -1.83
C CYS A 273 9.30 -7.44 -1.48
N GLY A 274 9.37 -6.44 -2.36
CA GLY A 274 9.91 -5.13 -2.00
C GLY A 274 9.45 -4.76 -0.59
N ASP A 275 10.40 -4.37 0.26
CA ASP A 275 10.18 -4.13 1.68
C ASP A 275 9.04 -3.12 1.86
N TRP A 276 7.87 -3.61 2.27
CA TRP A 276 6.67 -2.78 2.46
C TRP A 276 6.88 -1.68 3.51
N ARG A 277 7.98 -1.73 4.28
CA ARG A 277 8.35 -0.71 5.25
C ARG A 277 8.70 0.63 4.62
N ASP A 278 9.12 0.67 3.35
CA ASP A 278 9.46 1.93 2.67
C ASP A 278 8.23 2.74 2.26
N TYR A 279 7.02 2.19 2.37
CA TYR A 279 5.75 2.87 2.06
C TYR A 279 5.01 3.40 3.30
N LEU A 280 5.63 3.42 4.48
CA LEU A 280 4.98 3.76 5.75
C LEU A 280 5.55 4.98 6.50
N LEU A 281 6.39 5.80 5.85
CA LEU A 281 6.82 7.10 6.39
C LEU A 281 6.14 8.25 5.65
#